data_AF-A0A3D0Y1B1-F1
#
_entry.id   AF-A0A3D0Y1B1-F1
#
_cell.length_a   1.000
_cell.length_b   1.000
_cell.length_c   1.000
_cell.angle_alpha   90.00
_cell.angle_beta   90.00
_cell.angle_gamma   90.00
#
_symmetry.space_group_name_H-M   'P 1'
#
loop_
_entity.id
_entity.type
_entity.pdbx_description
1 polymer ?
#
loop_
_entity_poly.entity_id
_entity_poly.type
_entity_poly.pdbx_seq_one_letter_code
_entity_poly.pdbx_strand_id
1 'polypeptide(L)'
;MLMKTKHLQPVTTGAYSLTNVQALLSYAKSNSLFSAWFAELLRNSGIVPQLHSSTIEPQQSMLVIRDEHRAVRRALWLTDAIANRRIQSHALAAQTLASWVHEQERDARQFIIMGLKYGIIDYGIIGHPKRRNEPIHILIREDVSKRICTVAQVCTKLSVGIVEQGLIAARGNAQHLEPELSDWLFGDKPTSLLTSPKSTLESIHSALTNENIPFSYLQDAQGITHLAITPAVRFQQIPDYENLTPLD
;
A
#
# COMPACT_ATOMS: atom_id res chain seq x y z
N MET A 1 -33.70 0.66 18.65
CA MET A 1 -33.30 -0.74 18.39
C MET A 1 -31.81 -0.73 18.10
N LEU A 2 -30.96 -1.10 19.07
CA LEU A 2 -29.50 -1.08 18.90
C LEU A 2 -29.07 -2.17 17.91
N MET A 3 -28.56 -1.77 16.73
CA MET A 3 -27.91 -2.70 15.81
C MET A 3 -26.68 -3.31 16.50
N LYS A 4 -26.70 -4.64 16.69
CA LYS A 4 -25.52 -5.42 17.07
C LYS A 4 -24.50 -5.36 15.91
N THR A 5 -23.65 -4.33 15.91
CA THR A 5 -22.50 -4.24 15.02
C THR A 5 -21.45 -5.24 15.51
N LYS A 6 -21.18 -6.30 14.73
CA LYS A 6 -20.07 -7.21 15.03
C LYS A 6 -18.74 -6.45 14.89
N HIS A 7 -17.86 -6.65 15.87
CA HIS A 7 -16.59 -5.96 16.05
C HIS A 7 -15.63 -6.10 14.86
N LEU A 8 -14.79 -5.06 14.71
CA LEU A 8 -13.62 -4.96 13.84
C LEU A 8 -12.90 -6.32 13.73
N GLN A 9 -12.85 -6.90 12.54
CA GLN A 9 -11.88 -7.94 12.26
C GLN A 9 -10.66 -7.28 11.62
N PRO A 10 -9.56 -7.09 12.37
CA PRO A 10 -8.32 -6.70 11.74
C PRO A 10 -7.86 -7.84 10.83
N VAL A 11 -7.92 -7.64 9.52
CA VAL A 11 -7.29 -8.56 8.58
C VAL A 11 -5.80 -8.19 8.59
N THR A 12 -5.05 -8.76 9.54
CA THR A 12 -3.59 -8.66 9.52
C THR A 12 -3.10 -9.57 8.39
N THR A 13 -2.92 -8.99 7.22
CA THR A 13 -2.49 -9.75 6.06
C THR A 13 -0.97 -9.86 6.07
N GLY A 14 -0.49 -11.03 6.49
CA GLY A 14 0.94 -11.31 6.51
C GLY A 14 1.62 -11.19 5.14
N ALA A 15 0.85 -11.11 4.05
CA ALA A 15 1.33 -10.91 2.70
C ALA A 15 1.34 -9.43 2.22
N TYR A 16 0.95 -8.44 3.05
CA TYR A 16 0.96 -7.03 2.63
C TYR A 16 2.35 -6.50 2.22
N SER A 17 3.41 -7.08 2.79
CA SER A 17 4.78 -6.81 2.37
C SER A 17 5.02 -7.15 0.90
N LEU A 18 4.39 -8.22 0.39
CA LEU A 18 4.52 -8.66 -0.99
C LEU A 18 3.78 -7.72 -1.93
N THR A 19 2.61 -7.23 -1.54
CA THR A 19 1.87 -6.21 -2.29
C THR A 19 2.71 -4.93 -2.45
N ASN A 20 3.41 -4.52 -1.38
CA ASN A 20 4.35 -3.41 -1.43
C ASN A 20 5.57 -3.68 -2.33
N VAL A 21 6.13 -4.90 -2.31
CA VAL A 21 7.18 -5.31 -3.25
C VAL A 21 6.66 -5.21 -4.68
N GLN A 22 5.51 -5.80 -4.99
CA GLN A 22 4.92 -5.80 -6.33
C GLN A 22 4.66 -4.39 -6.85
N ALA A 23 4.17 -3.48 -6.00
CA ALA A 23 3.98 -2.07 -6.33
C ALA A 23 5.30 -1.39 -6.75
N LEU A 24 6.38 -1.62 -5.98
CA LEU A 24 7.72 -1.07 -6.29
C LEU A 24 8.30 -1.67 -7.56
N LEU A 25 8.19 -2.98 -7.76
CA LEU A 25 8.67 -3.66 -8.96
C LEU A 25 7.91 -3.20 -10.21
N SER A 26 6.60 -3.00 -10.10
CA SER A 26 5.76 -2.45 -11.18
C SER A 26 6.18 -1.03 -11.55
N TYR A 27 6.47 -0.19 -10.55
CA TYR A 27 6.99 1.16 -10.79
C TYR A 27 8.38 1.12 -11.45
N ALA A 28 9.28 0.26 -10.98
CA ALA A 28 10.62 0.08 -11.53
C ALA A 28 10.61 -0.36 -13.01
N LYS A 29 9.65 -1.21 -13.41
CA LYS A 29 9.45 -1.57 -14.83
C LYS A 29 9.17 -0.35 -15.73
N SER A 30 8.50 0.68 -15.19
CA SER A 30 8.13 1.89 -15.93
C SER A 30 9.14 3.03 -15.83
N ASN A 31 10.13 2.94 -14.92
CA ASN A 31 11.10 4.00 -14.65
C ASN A 31 12.51 3.43 -14.48
N SER A 32 13.35 3.58 -15.51
CA SER A 32 14.70 3.02 -15.56
C SER A 32 15.66 3.63 -14.53
N LEU A 33 15.55 4.93 -14.24
CA LEU A 33 16.37 5.61 -13.23
C LEU A 33 16.07 5.05 -11.84
N PHE A 34 14.78 4.96 -11.50
CA PHE A 34 14.36 4.34 -10.25
C PHE A 34 14.76 2.87 -10.17
N SER A 35 14.64 2.12 -11.26
CA SER A 35 15.07 0.72 -11.33
C SER A 35 16.55 0.55 -10.96
N ALA A 36 17.43 1.33 -11.59
CA ALA A 36 18.87 1.28 -11.33
C ALA A 36 19.19 1.66 -9.88
N TRP A 37 18.61 2.76 -9.39
CA TRP A 37 18.77 3.21 -8.00
C TRP A 37 18.28 2.17 -6.99
N PHE A 38 17.11 1.58 -7.24
CA PHE A 38 16.50 0.62 -6.32
C PHE A 38 17.31 -0.68 -6.27
N ALA A 39 17.83 -1.15 -7.40
CA ALA A 39 18.73 -2.30 -7.44
C ALA A 39 20.02 -2.03 -6.64
N GLU A 40 20.60 -0.83 -6.75
CA GLU A 40 21.77 -0.44 -5.96
C GLU A 40 21.46 -0.36 -4.46
N LEU A 41 20.33 0.24 -4.07
CA LEU A 41 19.86 0.25 -2.68
C LEU A 41 19.78 -1.18 -2.12
N LEU A 42 19.16 -2.09 -2.85
CA LEU A 42 18.98 -3.47 -2.41
C LEU A 42 20.31 -4.22 -2.25
N ARG A 43 21.25 -4.04 -3.18
CA ARG A 43 22.62 -4.61 -3.07
C ARG A 43 23.34 -4.11 -1.81
N ASN A 44 23.25 -2.82 -1.53
CA ASN A 44 23.95 -2.20 -0.41
C ASN A 44 23.25 -2.43 0.94
N SER A 45 21.97 -2.82 0.93
CA SER A 45 21.18 -3.03 2.14
C SER A 45 21.48 -4.31 2.92
N GLY A 46 22.11 -5.30 2.28
CA GLY A 46 22.38 -6.62 2.87
C GLY A 46 21.13 -7.49 3.09
N ILE A 47 19.96 -7.09 2.60
CA ILE A 47 18.70 -7.85 2.77
C ILE A 47 18.53 -8.96 1.73
N VAL A 48 19.27 -8.89 0.61
CA VAL A 48 19.14 -9.79 -0.54
C VAL A 48 19.94 -11.07 -0.27
N PRO A 49 19.30 -12.23 -0.03
CA PRO A 49 20.01 -13.50 0.11
C PRO A 49 20.63 -13.95 -1.23
N GLN A 50 21.64 -14.81 -1.17
CA GLN A 50 22.14 -15.53 -2.36
C GLN A 50 21.03 -16.46 -2.88
N LEU A 51 20.62 -16.26 -4.13
CA LEU A 51 19.40 -16.85 -4.69
C LEU A 51 19.50 -18.32 -5.07
N HIS A 52 18.34 -18.98 -4.91
CA HIS A 52 17.93 -20.13 -5.71
C HIS A 52 16.84 -19.65 -6.69
N SER A 53 16.93 -20.12 -7.92
CA SER A 53 16.19 -19.64 -9.09
C SER A 53 14.67 -19.64 -8.92
N SER A 54 14.05 -18.47 -8.81
CA SER A 54 12.62 -18.29 -9.10
C SER A 54 12.36 -16.92 -9.69
N THR A 55 11.70 -16.89 -10.85
CA THR A 55 11.24 -15.68 -11.52
C THR A 55 9.87 -15.32 -10.98
N ILE A 56 9.67 -14.06 -10.60
CA ILE A 56 8.39 -13.56 -10.13
C ILE A 56 7.95 -12.45 -11.06
N GLU A 57 6.87 -12.70 -11.82
CA GLU A 57 6.25 -11.65 -12.58
C GLU A 57 5.50 -10.70 -11.65
N PRO A 58 5.72 -9.37 -11.72
CA PRO A 58 4.93 -8.42 -10.96
C PRO A 58 3.49 -8.45 -11.46
N GLN A 59 2.57 -8.70 -10.54
CA GLN A 59 1.13 -8.65 -10.78
C GLN A 59 0.65 -7.20 -10.66
N GLN A 60 -0.44 -6.88 -11.38
CA GLN A 60 -1.13 -5.61 -11.17
C GLN A 60 -1.62 -5.55 -9.72
N SER A 61 -1.32 -4.43 -9.05
CA SER A 61 -1.76 -4.16 -7.68
C SER A 61 -2.54 -2.85 -7.62
N MET A 62 -3.53 -2.80 -6.74
CA MET A 62 -4.23 -1.59 -6.29
C MET A 62 -3.32 -0.60 -5.55
N LEU A 63 -2.09 -0.98 -5.19
CA LEU A 63 -1.06 -0.08 -4.72
C LEU A 63 -0.22 0.44 -5.91
N VAL A 64 -0.56 1.61 -6.46
CA VAL A 64 0.26 2.24 -7.51
C VAL A 64 1.00 3.47 -7.04
N ILE A 65 2.30 3.40 -7.22
CA ILE A 65 3.26 4.46 -6.99
C ILE A 65 3.24 5.41 -8.18
N ARG A 66 2.96 6.70 -7.93
CA ARG A 66 2.73 7.70 -8.99
C ARG A 66 3.98 8.49 -9.36
N ASP A 67 4.87 8.66 -8.39
CA ASP A 67 5.98 9.58 -8.47
C ASP A 67 7.19 9.00 -7.75
N GLU A 68 8.35 9.48 -8.18
CA GLU A 68 9.64 9.02 -7.72
C GLU A 68 9.81 9.24 -6.22
N HIS A 69 9.30 10.35 -5.67
CA HIS A 69 9.43 10.66 -4.24
C HIS A 69 8.72 9.62 -3.37
N ARG A 70 7.50 9.20 -3.75
CA ARG A 70 6.81 8.09 -3.08
C ARG A 70 7.50 6.76 -3.28
N ALA A 71 8.00 6.51 -4.49
CA ALA A 71 8.74 5.30 -4.81
C ALA A 71 9.95 5.15 -3.88
N VAL A 72 10.74 6.22 -3.76
CA VAL A 72 11.94 6.28 -2.91
C VAL A 72 11.57 6.12 -1.44
N ARG A 73 10.59 6.88 -0.91
CA ARG A 73 10.18 6.77 0.50
C ARG A 73 9.70 5.36 0.85
N ARG A 74 8.89 4.76 -0.03
CA ARG A 74 8.37 3.40 0.16
C ARG A 74 9.48 2.35 0.03
N ALA A 75 10.42 2.50 -0.91
CA ALA A 75 11.57 1.62 -1.06
C ALA A 75 12.48 1.64 0.18
N LEU A 76 12.79 2.83 0.71
CA LEU A 76 13.59 3.01 1.92
C LEU A 76 12.90 2.40 3.13
N TRP A 77 11.62 2.71 3.32
CA TRP A 77 10.81 2.13 4.40
C TRP A 77 10.77 0.60 4.32
N LEU A 78 10.47 0.04 3.15
CA LEU A 78 10.35 -1.41 2.97
C LEU A 78 11.69 -2.12 3.19
N THR A 79 12.78 -1.53 2.68
CA THR A 79 14.15 -2.05 2.85
C THR A 79 14.53 -2.09 4.33
N ASP A 80 14.33 -0.99 5.06
CA ASP A 80 14.56 -0.93 6.52
C ASP A 80 13.66 -1.91 7.27
N ALA A 81 12.39 -2.00 6.89
CA ALA A 81 11.43 -2.89 7.52
C ALA A 81 11.78 -4.37 7.33
N ILE A 82 12.28 -4.76 6.15
CA ILE A 82 12.78 -6.12 5.88
C ILE A 82 14.07 -6.39 6.65
N ALA A 83 15.04 -5.48 6.59
CA ALA A 83 16.33 -5.62 7.27
C ALA A 83 16.16 -5.86 8.79
N ASN A 84 15.23 -5.13 9.40
CA ASN A 84 14.93 -5.23 10.82
C ASN A 84 13.83 -6.26 11.15
N ARG A 85 13.39 -7.07 10.18
CA ARG A 85 12.35 -8.10 10.32
C ARG A 85 11.04 -7.55 10.90
N ARG A 86 10.72 -6.28 10.65
CA ARG A 86 9.58 -5.57 11.26
C ARG A 86 8.25 -5.93 10.61
N ILE A 87 8.27 -6.30 9.32
CA ILE A 87 7.08 -6.74 8.59
C ILE A 87 6.93 -8.26 8.58
N GLN A 88 5.68 -8.71 8.50
CA GLN A 88 5.36 -10.13 8.24
C GLN A 88 5.83 -10.51 6.82
N SER A 89 6.09 -11.80 6.60
CA SER A 89 6.64 -12.33 5.32
C SER A 89 7.92 -11.64 4.81
N HIS A 90 8.74 -11.07 5.70
CA HIS A 90 10.00 -10.41 5.34
C HIS A 90 10.92 -11.31 4.50
N ALA A 91 10.89 -12.63 4.72
CA ALA A 91 11.78 -13.58 4.07
C ALA A 91 11.38 -13.79 2.61
N LEU A 92 10.08 -13.93 2.36
CA LEU A 92 9.54 -14.04 1.02
C LEU A 92 9.69 -12.71 0.27
N ALA A 93 9.45 -11.57 0.93
CA ALA A 93 9.70 -10.25 0.35
C ALA A 93 11.18 -10.06 -0.04
N ALA A 94 12.11 -10.44 0.84
CA ALA A 94 13.54 -10.41 0.56
C ALA A 94 13.93 -11.33 -0.60
N GLN A 95 13.36 -12.54 -0.68
CA GLN A 95 13.58 -13.47 -1.80
C GLN A 95 13.06 -12.89 -3.13
N THR A 96 11.87 -12.30 -3.14
CA THR A 96 11.32 -11.66 -4.35
C THR A 96 12.20 -10.51 -4.83
N LEU A 97 12.65 -9.65 -3.92
CA LEU A 97 13.56 -8.55 -4.23
C LEU A 97 14.92 -9.05 -4.72
N ALA A 98 15.42 -10.14 -4.12
CA ALA A 98 16.63 -10.80 -4.58
C ALA A 98 16.49 -11.25 -6.04
N SER A 99 15.44 -12.01 -6.35
CA SER A 99 15.17 -12.55 -7.69
C SER A 99 15.20 -11.44 -8.74
N TRP A 100 14.52 -10.34 -8.43
CA TRP A 100 14.48 -9.18 -9.31
C TRP A 100 15.86 -8.53 -9.52
N VAL A 101 16.67 -8.33 -8.47
CA VAL A 101 18.03 -7.78 -8.60
C VAL A 101 18.91 -8.66 -9.48
N HIS A 102 18.80 -9.98 -9.34
CA HIS A 102 19.57 -10.93 -10.16
C HIS A 102 19.14 -10.93 -11.63
N GLU A 103 17.85 -10.74 -11.91
CA GLU A 103 17.35 -10.53 -13.27
C GLU A 103 17.92 -9.24 -13.88
N GLN A 104 17.91 -8.13 -13.15
CA GLN A 104 18.52 -6.87 -13.59
C GLN A 104 20.02 -7.03 -13.91
N GLU A 105 20.74 -7.86 -13.16
CA GLU A 105 22.16 -8.17 -13.42
C GLU A 105 22.38 -8.99 -14.68
N ARG A 106 21.51 -9.96 -14.95
CA ARG A 106 21.57 -10.73 -16.20
C ARG A 106 21.35 -9.81 -17.40
N ASP A 107 20.37 -8.93 -17.33
CA ASP A 107 20.08 -7.97 -18.39
C ASP A 107 21.25 -6.98 -18.56
N ALA A 108 21.76 -6.41 -17.46
CA ALA A 108 22.91 -5.50 -17.49
C ALA A 108 24.18 -6.15 -18.08
N ARG A 109 24.45 -7.44 -17.80
CA ARG A 109 25.57 -8.16 -18.41
C ARG A 109 25.43 -8.31 -19.93
N GLN A 110 24.21 -8.45 -20.44
CA GLN A 110 23.96 -8.45 -21.88
C GLN A 110 24.24 -7.06 -22.49
N PHE A 111 23.95 -5.97 -21.77
CA PHE A 111 24.27 -4.61 -22.21
C PHE A 111 25.75 -4.23 -22.07
N ILE A 112 26.50 -4.80 -21.11
CA ILE A 112 27.95 -4.57 -20.97
C ILE A 112 28.74 -5.16 -22.15
N ILE A 113 28.24 -6.25 -22.76
CA ILE A 113 28.77 -6.77 -24.03
C ILE A 113 28.54 -5.75 -25.19
N MET A 114 27.62 -4.79 -25.02
CA MET A 114 27.33 -3.69 -25.95
C MET A 114 27.82 -2.29 -25.47
N GLY A 115 28.78 -2.23 -24.55
CA GLY A 115 29.62 -1.03 -24.36
C GLY A 115 28.98 0.23 -23.74
N LEU A 116 27.94 0.12 -22.90
CA LEU A 116 27.36 1.26 -22.17
C LEU A 116 27.58 1.14 -20.66
N LYS A 117 28.26 2.14 -20.07
CA LYS A 117 28.50 2.28 -18.63
C LYS A 117 27.54 3.35 -18.07
N TYR A 118 26.63 2.97 -17.17
CA TYR A 118 25.74 3.93 -16.50
C TYR A 118 26.40 4.51 -15.25
N GLY A 119 26.30 5.83 -15.13
CA GLY A 119 26.93 6.65 -14.10
C GLY A 119 26.18 6.66 -12.76
N ILE A 120 26.94 6.98 -11.72
CA ILE A 120 26.53 7.20 -10.33
C ILE A 120 25.60 8.41 -10.28
N ILE A 121 24.46 8.30 -9.58
CA ILE A 121 23.56 9.43 -9.34
C ILE A 121 23.96 10.09 -8.01
N ASP A 122 24.36 11.36 -8.09
CA ASP A 122 24.58 12.21 -6.92
C ASP A 122 23.26 12.50 -6.20
N TYR A 123 23.23 12.24 -4.89
CA TYR A 123 22.11 12.55 -4.00
C TYR A 123 21.97 14.06 -3.79
N GLY A 124 21.37 14.75 -4.75
CA GLY A 124 21.01 16.17 -4.66
C GLY A 124 19.57 16.34 -4.17
N ILE A 125 19.42 16.71 -2.90
CA ILE A 125 18.28 17.39 -2.23
C ILE A 125 16.96 17.34 -3.03
N ILE A 126 16.09 16.41 -2.65
CA ILE A 126 14.70 16.29 -3.09
C ILE A 126 13.97 17.61 -2.81
N GLY A 127 13.72 18.39 -3.85
CA GLY A 127 12.81 19.54 -3.78
C GLY A 127 11.43 19.06 -3.34
N HIS A 128 10.89 19.65 -2.27
CA HIS A 128 9.59 19.30 -1.72
C HIS A 128 8.50 19.26 -2.83
N PRO A 129 7.99 18.08 -3.23
CA PRO A 129 6.80 18.06 -4.04
C PRO A 129 5.65 18.55 -3.16
N LYS A 130 4.79 19.43 -3.71
CA LYS A 130 3.52 19.86 -3.10
C LYS A 130 2.88 18.68 -2.39
N ARG A 131 2.69 18.78 -1.05
CA ARG A 131 1.95 17.81 -0.25
C ARG A 131 0.61 17.56 -0.93
N ARG A 132 0.47 16.42 -1.63
CA ARG A 132 -0.82 16.00 -2.19
C ARG A 132 -1.62 15.38 -1.05
N ASN A 133 -2.78 15.99 -0.79
CA ASN A 133 -3.77 15.56 0.20
C ASN A 133 -4.50 14.33 -0.31
N GLU A 134 -3.86 13.16 -0.26
CA GLU A 134 -4.61 11.91 -0.44
C GLU A 134 -5.36 11.59 0.86
N PRO A 135 -6.69 11.55 0.82
CA PRO A 135 -7.50 11.27 1.98
C PRO A 135 -7.55 9.77 2.27
N ILE A 136 -7.96 9.41 3.48
CA ILE A 136 -8.58 8.10 3.69
C ILE A 136 -9.98 8.13 3.09
N HIS A 137 -10.34 7.08 2.37
CA HIS A 137 -11.68 6.92 1.81
C HIS A 137 -12.51 6.01 2.71
N ILE A 138 -13.67 6.50 3.14
CA ILE A 138 -14.68 5.72 3.88
C ILE A 138 -15.91 5.60 3.00
N LEU A 139 -16.20 4.37 2.59
CA LEU A 139 -17.34 4.00 1.78
C LEU A 139 -18.50 3.58 2.69
N ILE A 140 -19.70 4.04 2.38
CA ILE A 140 -20.93 3.80 3.14
C ILE A 140 -21.98 3.21 2.21
N ARG A 141 -22.68 2.16 2.65
CA ARG A 141 -23.76 1.54 1.87
C ARG A 141 -24.93 2.53 1.72
N GLU A 142 -25.46 2.67 0.51
CA GLU A 142 -26.49 3.68 0.16
C GLU A 142 -27.77 3.64 1.00
N ASP A 143 -28.22 2.47 1.44
CA ASP A 143 -29.38 2.32 2.33
C ASP A 143 -29.08 2.78 3.77
N VAL A 144 -27.82 2.72 4.17
CA VAL A 144 -27.32 3.09 5.50
C VAL A 144 -26.97 4.57 5.58
N SER A 145 -26.47 5.16 4.50
CA SER A 145 -26.06 6.58 4.44
C SER A 145 -27.20 7.53 4.82
N LYS A 146 -28.45 7.16 4.54
CA LYS A 146 -29.66 7.92 4.91
C LYS A 146 -29.91 8.03 6.42
N ARG A 147 -29.19 7.26 7.25
CA ARG A 147 -29.34 7.21 8.72
C ARG A 147 -28.20 7.94 9.44
N ILE A 148 -28.08 9.24 9.15
CA ILE A 148 -26.92 10.13 9.35
C ILE A 148 -26.43 10.30 10.80
N CYS A 149 -27.23 9.97 11.82
CA CYS A 149 -26.98 10.40 13.20
C CYS A 149 -25.69 9.87 13.89
N THR A 150 -24.92 8.97 13.27
CA THR A 150 -23.66 8.45 13.86
C THR A 150 -22.49 8.37 12.88
N VAL A 151 -22.51 9.10 11.76
CA VAL A 151 -21.45 9.02 10.73
C VAL A 151 -20.07 9.34 11.31
N ALA A 152 -19.94 10.40 12.12
CA ALA A 152 -18.66 10.78 12.73
C ALA A 152 -18.05 9.68 13.61
N GLN A 153 -18.86 9.05 14.49
CA GLN A 153 -18.39 7.96 15.36
C GLN A 153 -17.96 6.73 14.56
N VAL A 154 -18.69 6.40 13.50
CA VAL A 154 -18.33 5.30 12.60
C VAL A 154 -17.03 5.62 11.86
N CYS A 155 -16.88 6.85 11.36
CA CYS A 155 -15.67 7.28 10.68
C CYS A 155 -14.44 7.20 11.60
N THR A 156 -14.54 7.73 12.82
CA THR A 156 -13.47 7.63 13.81
C THR A 156 -13.11 6.17 14.10
N LYS A 157 -14.12 5.31 14.30
CA LYS A 157 -13.89 3.89 14.58
C LYS A 157 -13.18 3.18 13.43
N LEU A 158 -13.55 3.49 12.20
CA LEU A 158 -12.93 2.88 11.01
C LEU A 158 -11.51 3.38 10.79
N SER A 159 -11.27 4.69 10.92
CA SER A 159 -9.95 5.30 10.83
C SER A 159 -9.00 4.75 11.91
N VAL A 160 -9.46 4.64 13.15
CA VAL A 160 -8.69 4.01 14.24
C VAL A 160 -8.36 2.57 13.87
N GLY A 161 -9.29 1.80 13.30
CA GLY A 161 -9.03 0.43 12.86
C GLY A 161 -7.93 0.33 11.80
N ILE A 162 -7.84 1.26 10.85
CA ILE A 162 -6.73 1.31 9.87
C ILE A 162 -5.41 1.60 10.57
N VAL A 163 -5.39 2.59 11.47
CA VAL A 163 -4.18 2.97 12.21
C VAL A 163 -3.71 1.83 13.12
N GLU A 164 -4.62 1.15 13.80
CA GLU A 164 -4.32 -0.04 14.62
C GLU A 164 -3.69 -1.14 13.76
N GLN A 165 -4.23 -1.43 12.58
CA GLN A 165 -3.63 -2.41 11.66
C GLN A 165 -2.23 -1.98 11.21
N GLY A 166 -2.05 -0.71 10.86
CA GLY A 166 -0.75 -0.16 10.52
C GLY A 166 0.26 -0.27 11.67
N LEU A 167 -0.18 0.02 12.90
CA LEU A 167 0.65 -0.11 14.09
C LEU A 167 0.99 -1.57 14.39
N ILE A 168 0.05 -2.50 14.23
CA ILE A 168 0.31 -3.94 14.37
C ILE A 168 1.37 -4.37 13.35
N ALA A 169 1.25 -3.95 12.09
CA ALA A 169 2.24 -4.21 11.05
C ALA A 169 3.60 -3.56 11.36
N ALA A 170 3.60 -2.41 12.03
CA ALA A 170 4.79 -1.69 12.49
C ALA A 170 5.28 -2.12 13.90
N ARG A 171 4.73 -3.21 14.46
CA ARG A 171 5.06 -3.73 15.81
C ARG A 171 4.92 -2.69 16.93
N GLY A 172 3.90 -1.84 16.84
CA GLY A 172 3.55 -0.84 17.85
C GLY A 172 4.35 0.47 17.76
N ASN A 173 5.28 0.61 16.82
CA ASN A 173 6.04 1.86 16.66
C ASN A 173 5.48 2.73 15.53
N ALA A 174 4.90 3.88 15.88
CA ALA A 174 4.33 4.83 14.93
C ALA A 174 5.36 5.41 13.95
N GLN A 175 6.66 5.42 14.30
CA GLN A 175 7.74 5.87 13.41
C GLN A 175 7.99 4.90 12.25
N HIS A 176 7.48 3.66 12.33
CA HIS A 176 7.65 2.63 11.31
C HIS A 176 6.37 2.37 10.51
N LEU A 177 5.37 3.25 10.64
CA LEU A 177 4.18 3.21 9.78
C LEU A 177 4.56 3.36 8.32
N GLU A 178 3.75 2.77 7.44
CA GLU A 178 3.84 2.99 6.00
C GLU A 178 3.81 4.50 5.70
N PRO A 179 4.63 5.00 4.75
CA PRO A 179 4.76 6.44 4.51
C PRO A 179 3.43 7.15 4.26
N GLU A 180 2.51 6.56 3.50
CA GLU A 180 1.22 7.15 3.17
C GLU A 180 0.28 7.22 4.38
N LEU A 181 0.28 6.18 5.23
CA LEU A 181 -0.49 6.16 6.47
C LEU A 181 0.08 7.14 7.50
N SER A 182 1.41 7.20 7.62
CA SER A 182 2.11 8.17 8.47
C SER A 182 1.84 9.60 8.02
N ASP A 183 1.96 9.88 6.72
CA ASP A 183 1.67 11.19 6.14
C ASP A 183 0.20 11.58 6.35
N TRP A 184 -0.74 10.64 6.33
CA TRP A 184 -2.15 10.93 6.62
C TRP A 184 -2.38 11.22 8.10
N LEU A 185 -1.86 10.37 8.98
CA LEU A 185 -2.04 10.46 10.43
C LEU A 185 -1.43 11.74 11.03
N PHE A 186 -0.20 12.08 10.62
CA PHE A 186 0.54 13.24 11.16
C PHE A 186 0.44 14.49 10.29
N GLY A 187 -0.09 14.37 9.07
CA GLY A 187 -0.16 15.47 8.10
C GLY A 187 -1.48 16.22 8.05
N ASP A 188 -2.41 15.97 8.99
CA ASP A 188 -3.74 16.58 9.04
C ASP A 188 -4.50 16.45 7.71
N LYS A 189 -4.44 15.25 7.11
CA LYS A 189 -5.07 14.98 5.81
C LYS A 189 -6.55 14.65 5.98
N PRO A 190 -7.41 15.07 5.04
CA PRO A 190 -8.85 14.88 5.18
C PRO A 190 -9.26 13.40 5.09
N THR A 191 -10.49 13.12 5.52
CA THR A 191 -11.18 11.85 5.28
C THR A 191 -12.30 12.12 4.28
N SER A 192 -12.34 11.37 3.19
CA SER A 192 -13.37 11.46 2.16
C SER A 192 -14.47 10.44 2.46
N LEU A 193 -15.71 10.92 2.54
CA LEU A 193 -16.88 10.06 2.71
C LEU A 193 -17.57 9.85 1.37
N LEU A 194 -17.84 8.60 1.05
CA LEU A 194 -18.43 8.20 -0.22
C LEU A 194 -19.56 7.20 0.04
N THR A 195 -20.54 7.14 -0.86
CA THR A 195 -21.57 6.13 -0.87
C THR A 195 -21.43 5.21 -2.07
N SER A 196 -21.89 3.98 -1.88
CA SER A 196 -21.79 2.94 -2.90
C SER A 196 -22.84 1.85 -2.71
N PRO A 197 -23.27 1.19 -3.80
CA PRO A 197 -24.11 0.01 -3.73
C PRO A 197 -23.46 -1.12 -2.90
N LYS A 198 -24.28 -2.01 -2.35
CA LYS A 198 -23.82 -3.18 -1.59
C LYS A 198 -22.84 -4.05 -2.39
N SER A 199 -23.17 -4.35 -3.64
CA SER A 199 -22.36 -5.19 -4.53
C SER A 199 -20.96 -4.61 -4.73
N THR A 200 -20.85 -3.28 -4.86
CA THR A 200 -19.58 -2.57 -4.99
C THR A 200 -18.75 -2.69 -3.71
N LEU A 201 -19.35 -2.51 -2.52
CA LEU A 201 -18.63 -2.71 -1.25
C LEU A 201 -18.08 -4.14 -1.11
N GLU A 202 -18.86 -5.15 -1.49
CA GLU A 202 -18.44 -6.55 -1.44
C GLU A 202 -17.32 -6.86 -2.44
N SER A 203 -17.39 -6.28 -3.65
CA SER A 203 -16.34 -6.35 -4.66
C SER A 203 -15.02 -5.75 -4.16
N ILE A 204 -15.09 -4.52 -3.61
CA ILE A 204 -13.92 -3.81 -3.07
C ILE A 204 -13.32 -4.56 -1.88
N HIS A 205 -14.15 -5.03 -0.95
CA HIS A 205 -13.69 -5.84 0.18
C HIS A 205 -12.96 -7.11 -0.29
N SER A 206 -13.52 -7.79 -1.30
CA SER A 206 -12.91 -9.00 -1.85
C SER A 206 -11.56 -8.68 -2.52
N ALA A 207 -11.47 -7.60 -3.28
CA ALA A 207 -10.23 -7.16 -3.92
C ALA A 207 -9.15 -6.81 -2.87
N LEU A 208 -9.49 -6.03 -1.85
CA LEU A 208 -8.56 -5.67 -0.77
C LEU A 208 -8.10 -6.90 0.02
N THR A 209 -8.99 -7.86 0.26
CA THR A 209 -8.66 -9.13 0.92
C THR A 209 -7.69 -9.96 0.07
N ASN A 210 -7.96 -10.11 -1.23
CA ASN A 210 -7.14 -10.88 -2.16
C ASN A 210 -5.72 -10.27 -2.30
N GLU A 211 -5.64 -8.94 -2.40
CA GLU A 211 -4.36 -8.22 -2.48
C GLU A 211 -3.68 -8.00 -1.13
N ASN A 212 -4.26 -8.53 -0.05
CA ASN A 212 -3.69 -8.43 1.27
C ASN A 212 -3.48 -6.97 1.72
N ILE A 213 -4.34 -6.05 1.31
CA ILE A 213 -4.25 -4.63 1.65
C ILE A 213 -4.99 -4.37 2.97
N PRO A 214 -4.44 -3.57 3.91
CA PRO A 214 -5.14 -3.20 5.14
C PRO A 214 -6.41 -2.38 4.89
N PHE A 215 -7.51 -2.79 5.52
CA PHE A 215 -8.79 -2.10 5.49
C PHE A 215 -9.58 -2.35 6.78
N SER A 216 -10.51 -1.47 7.10
CA SER A 216 -11.38 -1.58 8.26
C SER A 216 -12.84 -1.57 7.81
N TYR A 217 -13.71 -2.38 8.38
CA TYR A 217 -15.10 -2.45 7.94
C TYR A 217 -16.08 -2.73 9.07
N LEU A 218 -17.35 -2.40 8.82
CA LEU A 218 -18.49 -2.76 9.66
C LEU A 218 -19.50 -3.53 8.82
N GLN A 219 -20.17 -4.51 9.43
CA GLN A 219 -21.20 -5.30 8.77
C GLN A 219 -22.44 -5.47 9.66
N ASP A 220 -23.58 -5.65 9.01
CA ASP A 220 -24.86 -6.02 9.60
C ASP A 220 -25.32 -7.41 9.10
N ALA A 221 -26.57 -7.77 9.34
CA ALA A 221 -27.13 -9.04 8.86
C ALA A 221 -27.25 -9.14 7.34
N GLN A 222 -27.21 -7.99 6.63
CA GLN A 222 -27.33 -7.92 5.18
C GLN A 222 -25.97 -7.84 4.48
N GLY A 223 -24.87 -7.63 5.20
CA GLY A 223 -23.51 -7.61 4.67
C GLY A 223 -22.71 -6.40 5.13
N ILE A 224 -21.69 -6.03 4.36
CA ILE A 224 -20.84 -4.87 4.65
C ILE A 224 -21.70 -3.59 4.59
N THR A 225 -21.52 -2.72 5.57
CA THR A 225 -22.24 -1.43 5.70
C THR A 225 -21.30 -0.24 5.52
N HIS A 226 -20.08 -0.36 6.02
CA HIS A 226 -19.05 0.65 5.92
C HIS A 226 -17.71 -0.02 5.67
N LEU A 227 -16.87 0.61 4.85
CA LEU A 227 -15.55 0.11 4.50
C LEU A 227 -14.59 1.31 4.40
N ALA A 228 -13.53 1.31 5.20
CA ALA A 228 -12.47 2.28 5.13
C ALA A 228 -11.22 1.68 4.48
N ILE A 229 -10.64 2.44 3.57
CA ILE A 229 -9.53 2.03 2.72
C ILE A 229 -8.29 2.84 3.12
N THR A 230 -7.15 2.15 3.24
CA THR A 230 -5.84 2.77 3.51
C THR A 230 -5.53 3.89 2.49
N PRO A 231 -4.86 4.99 2.91
CA PRO A 231 -4.49 6.07 2.00
C PRO A 231 -3.45 5.64 0.94
N ALA A 232 -2.88 4.44 1.08
CA ALA A 232 -1.99 3.84 0.07
C ALA A 232 -2.73 3.40 -1.21
N VAL A 233 -4.03 3.13 -1.14
CA VAL A 233 -4.84 2.76 -2.31
C VAL A 233 -5.35 4.03 -2.98
N ARG A 234 -5.17 4.11 -4.29
CA ARG A 234 -5.70 5.23 -5.06
C ARG A 234 -7.20 5.08 -5.31
N PHE A 235 -7.91 6.21 -5.25
CA PHE A 235 -9.32 6.27 -5.57
C PHE A 235 -9.68 5.64 -6.94
N GLN A 236 -8.92 5.94 -8.00
CA GLN A 236 -9.17 5.39 -9.34
C GLN A 236 -8.91 3.88 -9.49
N GLN A 237 -8.33 3.25 -8.46
CA GLN A 237 -7.99 1.81 -8.48
C GLN A 237 -8.97 0.98 -7.69
N ILE A 238 -9.91 1.64 -7.02
CA ILE A 238 -11.01 0.97 -6.35
C ILE A 238 -11.90 0.33 -7.43
N PRO A 239 -12.22 -0.96 -7.32
CA PRO A 239 -13.19 -1.61 -8.20
C PRO A 239 -14.49 -0.81 -8.29
N ASP A 240 -15.01 -0.67 -9.50
CA ASP A 240 -16.24 0.07 -9.78
C ASP A 240 -16.22 1.53 -9.23
N TYR A 241 -15.06 2.20 -9.25
CA TYR A 241 -14.91 3.57 -8.72
C TYR A 241 -15.93 4.58 -9.30
N GLU A 242 -16.43 4.32 -10.52
CA GLU A 242 -17.45 5.14 -11.20
C GLU A 242 -18.81 5.11 -10.48
N ASN A 243 -19.07 4.07 -9.68
CA ASN A 243 -20.28 3.93 -8.88
C ASN A 243 -20.15 4.55 -7.48
N LEU A 244 -19.01 5.17 -7.16
CA LEU A 244 -18.79 5.83 -5.87
C LEU A 244 -19.22 7.30 -5.96
N THR A 245 -20.09 7.71 -5.05
CA THR A 245 -20.64 9.08 -5.01
C THR A 245 -20.23 9.79 -3.72
N PRO A 246 -19.90 11.09 -3.72
CA PRO A 246 -19.69 11.83 -2.48
C PRO A 246 -20.91 11.74 -1.56
N LEU A 247 -20.66 11.55 -0.26
CA LEU A 247 -21.69 11.70 0.75
C LEU A 247 -21.83 13.20 1.08
N ASP A 248 -22.97 13.78 0.71
CA ASP A 248 -23.34 15.17 1.04
C ASP A 248 -23.69 15.35 2.53
#